data_AF-A0A1V1P1P0-F1
#
_entry.id   AF-A0A1V1P1P0-F1
#
_cell.length_a   1.000
_cell.length_b   1.000
_cell.length_c   1.000
_cell.angle_alpha   90.00
_cell.angle_beta   90.00
_cell.angle_gamma   90.00
#
_symmetry.space_group_name_H-M   'P 1'
#
loop_
_entity.id
_entity.type
_entity.pdbx_description
1 polymer ?
#
loop_
_entity_poly.entity_id
_entity_poly.type
_entity_poly.pdbx_seq_one_letter_code
_entity_poly.pdbx_strand_id
1 'polypeptide(L)'
;MYSLAAILFFIVTYQKKQKKYGITQVPFNGKWWHYYERGLSFEEGGLWKEAEADFRTAISKRNNDSNFARTYGRHWISINNKPGYFPQRELGIVLYRQDFIEQAIDMLEASIKTQASTRAKIYLNRARKKFIKKNQSDVSNPYIEIYSPQNSSWTNDSLICIEGIVKDDTFVQSIQVDNKDIYIDQSNERIRFNMQKTLIEGKNIISIIAHDLSGKQSIKNITINVDYIGPSIHIENIQKTQSELICKGSIFDNSGIVKVTINEVEHICSNKKNFSFIKRFSLKKNVFSIDISAIDLAGNKTSANIPFFPDNNTSSKKKLLAYNGNSEINNMMIFALTNNISQNDNKSPEIILKKI
;
A
#
# COMPACT_ATOMS: atom_id res chain seq x y z
N MET A 1 42.18 -50.26 -51.17
CA MET A 1 40.91 -49.99 -51.87
C MET A 1 39.98 -49.34 -50.85
N TYR A 2 39.66 -48.07 -51.05
CA TYR A 2 38.85 -47.23 -50.16
C TYR A 2 37.39 -47.70 -50.10
N SER A 3 36.72 -47.62 -48.93
CA SER A 3 35.31 -47.20 -48.79
C SER A 3 34.93 -47.15 -47.30
N LEU A 4 34.94 -45.97 -46.68
CA LEU A 4 33.78 -45.09 -46.40
C LEU A 4 32.98 -45.47 -45.14
N ALA A 5 33.18 -44.66 -44.11
CA ALA A 5 32.31 -44.51 -42.97
C ALA A 5 30.93 -43.98 -43.40
N ALA A 6 29.87 -44.49 -42.78
CA ALA A 6 28.55 -43.86 -42.80
C ALA A 6 28.05 -43.75 -41.35
N ILE A 7 28.19 -42.54 -40.81
CA ILE A 7 27.60 -42.07 -39.57
C ILE A 7 26.09 -41.97 -39.79
N LEU A 8 25.32 -42.81 -39.10
CA LEU A 8 23.86 -42.77 -39.14
C LEU A 8 23.37 -41.60 -38.26
N PHE A 9 23.12 -40.44 -38.88
CA PHE A 9 22.40 -39.34 -38.25
C PHE A 9 20.92 -39.72 -38.11
N PHE A 10 20.49 -40.05 -36.88
CA PHE A 10 19.07 -40.08 -36.54
C PHE A 10 18.55 -38.62 -36.48
N ILE A 11 17.93 -38.17 -37.58
CA ILE A 11 17.11 -36.96 -37.56
C ILE A 11 15.76 -37.37 -36.95
N VAL A 12 15.54 -37.00 -35.69
CA VAL A 12 14.22 -37.04 -35.06
C VAL A 12 13.37 -35.92 -35.67
N THR A 13 12.55 -36.25 -36.66
CA THR A 13 11.52 -35.34 -37.18
C THR A 13 10.31 -35.35 -36.25
N TYR A 14 10.14 -34.28 -35.47
CA TYR A 14 8.92 -34.07 -34.68
C TYR A 14 7.73 -33.80 -35.62
N GLN A 15 6.87 -34.80 -35.83
CA GLN A 15 5.54 -34.63 -36.41
C GLN A 15 4.66 -33.82 -35.45
N LYS A 16 4.67 -32.49 -35.59
CA LYS A 16 3.63 -31.64 -35.00
C LYS A 16 2.36 -31.86 -35.84
N LYS A 17 1.35 -32.53 -35.26
CA LYS A 17 -0.04 -32.82 -35.70
C LYS A 17 -0.43 -32.32 -37.12
N GLN A 18 -1.11 -33.15 -37.91
CA GLN A 18 -1.64 -32.91 -39.28
C GLN A 18 -2.63 -31.72 -39.42
N LYS A 19 -2.30 -30.54 -38.91
CA LYS A 19 -3.08 -29.31 -39.01
C LYS A 19 -2.42 -28.44 -40.09
N LYS A 20 -3.19 -28.07 -41.13
CA LYS A 20 -2.73 -27.12 -42.14
C LYS A 20 -2.75 -25.71 -41.55
N TYR A 21 -1.70 -24.94 -41.80
CA TYR A 21 -1.54 -23.55 -41.37
C TYR A 21 -1.54 -22.61 -42.59
N GLY A 22 -1.87 -21.34 -42.38
CA GLY A 22 -2.00 -20.36 -43.47
C GLY A 22 -3.35 -20.40 -44.19
N ILE A 23 -4.38 -20.91 -43.53
CA ILE A 23 -5.74 -21.00 -44.07
C ILE A 23 -6.64 -19.89 -43.49
N THR A 24 -7.61 -19.43 -44.31
CA THR A 24 -8.68 -18.51 -43.91
C THR A 24 -10.03 -19.24 -43.97
N GLN A 25 -10.98 -18.87 -43.11
CA GLN A 25 -12.33 -19.45 -43.10
C GLN A 25 -13.13 -19.09 -44.35
N VAL A 26 -12.82 -17.94 -44.95
CA VAL A 26 -13.43 -17.42 -46.18
C VAL A 26 -12.41 -17.30 -47.31
N PRO A 27 -12.84 -17.22 -48.59
CA PRO A 27 -11.94 -17.02 -49.71
C PRO A 27 -11.06 -15.77 -49.56
N PHE A 28 -9.78 -15.92 -49.88
CA PHE A 28 -8.79 -14.85 -49.70
C PHE A 28 -8.92 -13.76 -50.77
N ASN A 29 -9.63 -12.68 -50.44
CA ASN A 29 -9.82 -11.52 -51.33
C ASN A 29 -8.95 -10.30 -50.98
N GLY A 30 -7.81 -10.50 -50.28
CA GLY A 30 -6.85 -9.42 -49.99
C GLY A 30 -7.35 -8.29 -49.05
N LYS A 31 -8.36 -8.57 -48.22
CA LYS A 31 -8.87 -7.64 -47.20
C LYS A 31 -8.01 -7.69 -45.93
N TRP A 32 -7.95 -6.60 -45.16
CA TRP A 32 -7.10 -6.50 -43.97
C TRP A 32 -7.30 -7.66 -42.97
N TRP A 33 -8.54 -8.11 -42.77
CA TRP A 33 -8.84 -9.23 -41.88
C TRP A 33 -8.43 -10.59 -42.42
N HIS A 34 -8.35 -10.78 -43.74
CA HIS A 34 -7.86 -12.04 -44.33
C HIS A 34 -6.38 -12.23 -44.03
N TYR A 35 -5.59 -11.17 -44.18
CA TYR A 35 -4.18 -11.19 -43.78
C TYR A 35 -4.03 -11.44 -42.29
N TYR A 36 -4.83 -10.79 -41.45
CA TYR A 36 -4.79 -11.02 -40.01
C TYR A 36 -5.18 -12.46 -39.61
N GLU A 37 -6.25 -13.01 -40.19
CA GLU A 37 -6.66 -14.38 -39.96
C GLU A 37 -5.59 -15.40 -40.37
N ARG A 38 -5.03 -15.21 -41.57
CA ARG A 38 -3.97 -16.08 -42.09
C ARG A 38 -2.70 -15.96 -41.25
N GLY A 39 -2.34 -14.75 -40.82
CA GLY A 39 -1.26 -14.49 -39.89
C GLY A 39 -1.45 -15.20 -38.55
N LEU A 40 -2.66 -15.19 -37.99
CA LEU A 40 -3.00 -15.96 -36.78
C LEU A 40 -2.83 -17.48 -37.00
N SER A 41 -3.19 -17.98 -38.17
CA SER A 41 -3.00 -19.39 -38.54
C SER A 41 -1.51 -19.75 -38.61
N PHE A 42 -0.68 -18.91 -39.23
CA PHE A 42 0.77 -19.09 -39.26
C PHE A 42 1.40 -18.99 -37.87
N GLU A 43 0.95 -18.05 -37.04
CA GLU A 43 1.38 -17.90 -35.65
C GLU A 43 1.13 -19.18 -34.85
N GLU A 44 -0.04 -19.81 -35.01
CA GLU A 44 -0.37 -21.08 -34.35
C GLU A 44 0.56 -22.22 -34.79
N GLY A 45 0.99 -22.21 -36.05
CA GLY A 45 1.94 -23.16 -36.61
C GLY A 45 3.38 -22.96 -36.13
N GLY A 46 3.73 -21.77 -35.67
CA GLY A 46 5.10 -21.36 -35.40
C GLY A 46 5.86 -20.90 -36.66
N LEU A 47 5.13 -20.57 -37.72
CA LEU A 47 5.65 -20.05 -38.99
C LEU A 47 5.78 -18.53 -38.87
N TRP A 48 6.83 -18.08 -38.16
CA TRP A 48 6.95 -16.70 -37.71
C TRP A 48 7.13 -15.69 -38.84
N LYS A 49 7.91 -16.03 -39.88
CA LYS A 49 8.19 -15.12 -41.00
C LYS A 49 6.94 -14.87 -41.83
N GLU A 50 6.17 -15.92 -42.09
CA GLU A 50 4.90 -15.87 -42.81
C GLU A 50 3.86 -15.07 -42.00
N ALA A 51 3.76 -15.34 -40.70
CA ALA A 51 2.88 -14.59 -39.80
C ALA A 51 3.24 -13.10 -39.76
N GLU A 52 4.53 -12.77 -39.66
CA GLU A 52 5.01 -11.38 -39.69
C GLU A 52 4.59 -10.66 -40.97
N ALA A 53 4.83 -11.26 -42.14
CA ALA A 53 4.50 -10.65 -43.43
C ALA A 53 3.00 -10.35 -43.55
N ASP A 54 2.16 -11.28 -43.10
CA ASP A 54 0.72 -11.12 -43.07
C ASP A 54 0.27 -10.03 -42.08
N PHE A 55 0.81 -10.00 -40.86
CA PHE A 55 0.45 -8.95 -39.91
C PHE A 55 0.91 -7.56 -40.38
N ARG A 56 2.09 -7.43 -40.98
CA ARG A 56 2.53 -6.16 -41.57
C ARG A 56 1.60 -5.69 -42.69
N THR A 57 1.12 -6.62 -43.52
CA THR A 57 0.16 -6.32 -44.59
C THR A 57 -1.23 -5.97 -44.03
N ALA A 58 -1.64 -6.59 -42.93
CA ALA A 58 -2.86 -6.22 -42.22
C ALA A 58 -2.76 -4.78 -41.66
N ILE A 59 -1.64 -4.45 -41.00
CA ILE A 59 -1.38 -3.11 -40.44
C ILE A 59 -1.35 -2.03 -41.52
N SER A 60 -0.70 -2.29 -42.66
CA SER A 60 -0.64 -1.29 -43.76
C SER A 60 -2.01 -0.95 -44.33
N LYS A 61 -2.98 -1.89 -44.24
CA LYS A 61 -4.38 -1.67 -44.65
C LYS A 61 -5.25 -1.12 -43.52
N ARG A 62 -5.01 -1.54 -42.27
CA ARG A 62 -5.69 -1.08 -41.06
C ARG A 62 -4.80 -1.32 -39.85
N ASN A 63 -4.31 -0.24 -39.24
CA ASN A 63 -3.30 -0.28 -38.19
C ASN A 63 -3.84 -0.29 -36.75
N ASN A 64 -5.10 0.08 -36.52
CA ASN A 64 -5.61 0.21 -35.14
C ASN A 64 -6.13 -1.12 -34.58
N ASP A 65 -5.56 -1.54 -33.44
CA ASP A 65 -6.08 -2.64 -32.64
C ASP A 65 -7.46 -2.26 -32.06
N SER A 66 -8.39 -3.22 -31.99
CA SER A 66 -9.75 -2.97 -31.53
C SER A 66 -10.48 -4.24 -31.12
N ASN A 67 -11.17 -4.20 -29.98
CA ASN A 67 -12.11 -5.26 -29.57
C ASN A 67 -13.34 -5.38 -30.48
N PHE A 68 -13.74 -4.28 -31.15
CA PHE A 68 -15.02 -4.17 -31.86
C PHE A 68 -14.85 -3.99 -33.37
N ALA A 69 -13.72 -4.43 -33.93
CA ALA A 69 -13.53 -4.39 -35.36
C ALA A 69 -14.63 -5.19 -36.08
N ARG A 70 -15.26 -4.56 -37.07
CA ARG A 70 -16.30 -5.17 -37.90
C ARG A 70 -15.75 -5.48 -39.28
N THR A 71 -16.23 -6.56 -39.89
CA THR A 71 -16.02 -6.85 -41.31
C THR A 71 -17.13 -6.17 -42.13
N TYR A 72 -17.77 -6.84 -43.09
CA TYR A 72 -18.94 -6.29 -43.78
C TYR A 72 -20.21 -6.51 -42.94
N GLY A 73 -20.98 -5.44 -42.68
CA GLY A 73 -22.28 -5.49 -42.01
C GLY A 73 -22.25 -5.29 -40.49
N ARG A 74 -23.13 -5.99 -39.76
CA ARG A 74 -23.33 -5.85 -38.29
C ARG A 74 -22.53 -6.86 -37.45
N HIS A 75 -21.74 -7.75 -38.05
CA HIS A 75 -21.01 -8.79 -37.35
C HIS A 75 -19.64 -8.32 -36.86
N TRP A 76 -19.34 -8.55 -35.58
CA TRP A 76 -18.00 -8.38 -35.03
C TRP A 76 -17.05 -9.44 -35.59
N ILE A 77 -15.81 -9.06 -35.78
CA ILE A 77 -14.76 -10.01 -36.16
C ILE A 77 -14.50 -10.96 -34.99
N SER A 78 -14.68 -12.25 -35.25
CA SER A 78 -14.26 -13.33 -34.38
C SER A 78 -13.51 -14.31 -35.26
N ILE A 79 -12.18 -14.35 -35.11
CA ILE A 79 -11.33 -15.25 -35.89
C ILE A 79 -10.80 -16.31 -34.93
N ASN A 80 -11.07 -17.58 -35.23
CA ASN A 80 -10.60 -18.72 -34.43
C ASN A 80 -10.95 -18.58 -32.93
N ASN A 81 -12.18 -18.16 -32.63
CA ASN A 81 -12.68 -17.87 -31.28
C ASN A 81 -11.93 -16.77 -30.52
N LYS A 82 -11.09 -15.99 -31.21
CA LYS A 82 -10.47 -14.78 -30.66
C LYS A 82 -11.29 -13.57 -31.11
N PRO A 83 -11.95 -12.85 -30.17
CA PRO A 83 -12.66 -11.64 -30.52
C PRO A 83 -11.69 -10.51 -30.85
N GLY A 84 -12.10 -9.66 -31.79
CA GLY A 84 -11.40 -8.42 -32.11
C GLY A 84 -10.26 -8.59 -33.13
N TYR A 85 -9.62 -7.46 -33.41
CA TYR A 85 -8.56 -7.30 -34.40
C TYR A 85 -7.37 -6.65 -33.72
N PHE A 86 -6.28 -7.39 -33.60
CA PHE A 86 -5.09 -6.96 -32.86
C PHE A 86 -3.79 -7.19 -33.63
N PRO A 87 -3.66 -6.68 -34.87
CA PRO A 87 -2.50 -6.96 -35.70
C PRO A 87 -1.20 -6.41 -35.10
N GLN A 88 -1.22 -5.27 -34.40
CA GLN A 88 -0.02 -4.71 -33.77
C GLN A 88 0.43 -5.58 -32.61
N ARG A 89 -0.52 -6.01 -31.76
CA ARG A 89 -0.24 -6.97 -30.67
C ARG A 89 0.41 -8.24 -31.19
N GLU A 90 -0.22 -8.90 -32.16
CA GLU A 90 0.27 -10.20 -32.62
C GLU A 90 1.57 -10.06 -33.42
N LEU A 91 1.75 -8.97 -34.19
CA LEU A 91 3.04 -8.67 -34.81
C LEU A 91 4.15 -8.51 -33.76
N GLY A 92 3.90 -7.74 -32.70
CA GLY A 92 4.87 -7.57 -31.62
C GLY A 92 5.25 -8.89 -30.94
N ILE A 93 4.29 -9.80 -30.77
CA ILE A 93 4.54 -11.15 -30.23
C ILE A 93 5.36 -12.02 -31.18
N VAL A 94 5.07 -11.96 -32.47
CA VAL A 94 5.84 -12.68 -33.51
C VAL A 94 7.27 -12.16 -33.58
N LEU A 95 7.46 -10.84 -33.55
CA LEU A 95 8.79 -10.22 -33.51
C LEU A 95 9.57 -10.60 -32.26
N TYR A 96 8.92 -10.62 -31.09
CA TYR A 96 9.53 -11.09 -29.85
C TYR A 96 10.03 -12.54 -29.96
N ARG A 97 9.23 -13.42 -30.58
CA ARG A 97 9.59 -14.84 -30.81
C ARG A 97 10.75 -15.01 -31.79
N GLN A 98 10.92 -14.08 -32.72
CA GLN A 98 12.04 -14.03 -33.67
C GLN A 98 13.27 -13.28 -33.13
N ASP A 99 13.25 -12.84 -31.87
CA ASP A 99 14.32 -12.07 -31.23
C ASP A 99 14.55 -10.65 -31.77
N PHE A 100 13.59 -10.11 -32.52
CA PHE A 100 13.56 -8.70 -32.93
C PHE A 100 12.98 -7.83 -31.80
N ILE A 101 13.71 -7.73 -30.69
CA ILE A 101 13.19 -7.21 -29.42
C ILE A 101 12.77 -5.74 -29.47
N GLU A 102 13.55 -4.86 -30.11
CA GLU A 102 13.21 -3.44 -30.23
C GLU A 102 11.90 -3.24 -31.00
N GLN A 103 11.81 -3.84 -32.20
CA GLN A 103 10.58 -3.78 -32.99
C GLN A 103 9.38 -4.42 -32.26
N ALA A 104 9.62 -5.46 -31.47
CA ALA A 104 8.57 -6.07 -30.65
C ALA A 104 8.04 -5.09 -29.60
N ILE A 105 8.93 -4.35 -28.92
CA ILE A 105 8.56 -3.31 -27.95
C ILE A 105 7.71 -2.24 -28.64
N ASP A 106 8.17 -1.69 -29.78
CA ASP A 106 7.47 -0.64 -30.51
C ASP A 106 6.04 -1.05 -30.89
N MET A 107 5.88 -2.27 -31.41
CA MET A 107 4.56 -2.78 -31.82
C MET A 107 3.64 -3.05 -30.63
N LEU A 108 4.17 -3.53 -29.51
CA LEU A 108 3.39 -3.78 -28.30
C LEU A 108 2.98 -2.48 -27.60
N GLU A 109 3.83 -1.46 -27.60
CA GLU A 109 3.49 -0.13 -27.12
C GLU A 109 2.42 0.53 -27.98
N ALA A 110 2.53 0.43 -29.32
CA ALA A 110 1.51 0.90 -30.24
C ALA A 110 0.16 0.19 -30.02
N SER A 111 0.19 -1.12 -29.81
CA SER A 111 -1.00 -1.92 -29.48
C SER A 111 -1.64 -1.46 -28.17
N ILE A 112 -0.86 -1.25 -27.11
CA ILE A 112 -1.41 -0.81 -25.81
C ILE A 112 -1.99 0.60 -25.91
N LYS A 113 -1.35 1.48 -26.67
CA LYS A 113 -1.82 2.85 -26.92
C LYS A 113 -3.16 2.88 -27.66
N THR A 114 -3.38 1.96 -28.59
CA THR A 114 -4.63 1.89 -29.38
C THR A 114 -5.71 1.08 -28.67
N GLN A 115 -5.39 -0.10 -28.17
CA GLN A 115 -6.29 -0.98 -27.42
C GLN A 115 -5.50 -1.86 -26.44
N ALA A 116 -5.39 -1.39 -25.19
CA ALA A 116 -4.77 -2.15 -24.11
C ALA A 116 -5.38 -3.55 -23.96
N SER A 117 -4.52 -4.55 -23.79
CA SER A 117 -4.90 -5.93 -23.47
C SER A 117 -3.86 -6.58 -22.58
N THR A 118 -4.29 -7.48 -21.68
CA THR A 118 -3.39 -8.20 -20.76
C THR A 118 -2.28 -8.93 -21.51
N ARG A 119 -2.61 -9.53 -22.66
CA ARG A 119 -1.63 -10.22 -23.52
C ARG A 119 -0.54 -9.26 -24.02
N ALA A 120 -0.91 -8.06 -24.49
CA ALA A 120 0.07 -7.08 -24.94
C ALA A 120 1.01 -6.64 -23.79
N LYS A 121 0.45 -6.34 -22.61
CA LYS A 121 1.22 -5.92 -21.42
C LYS A 121 2.22 -6.99 -20.97
N ILE A 122 1.79 -8.26 -20.89
CA ILE A 122 2.67 -9.38 -20.52
C ILE A 122 3.85 -9.50 -21.49
N TYR A 123 3.58 -9.47 -22.80
CA TYR A 123 4.65 -9.59 -23.78
C TYR A 123 5.55 -8.36 -23.83
N LEU A 124 5.02 -7.16 -23.56
CA LEU A 124 5.83 -5.96 -23.47
C LEU A 124 6.84 -6.04 -22.31
N ASN A 125 6.40 -6.48 -21.12
CA ASN A 125 7.30 -6.69 -19.98
C ASN A 125 8.37 -7.74 -20.31
N ARG A 126 8.01 -8.83 -21.01
CA ARG A 126 8.97 -9.85 -21.46
C ARG A 126 9.98 -9.30 -22.46
N ALA A 127 9.54 -8.49 -23.42
CA ALA A 127 10.41 -7.87 -24.41
C ALA A 127 11.36 -6.86 -23.76
N ARG A 128 10.82 -5.96 -22.91
CA ARG A 128 11.61 -5.01 -22.10
C ARG A 128 12.63 -5.70 -21.22
N LYS A 129 12.24 -6.75 -20.48
CA LYS A 129 13.18 -7.55 -19.67
C LYS A 129 14.33 -8.13 -20.50
N LYS A 130 14.03 -8.63 -21.71
CA LYS A 130 15.06 -9.17 -22.61
C LYS A 130 15.96 -8.06 -23.17
N PHE A 131 15.39 -6.91 -23.52
CA PHE A 131 16.13 -5.72 -23.96
C PHE A 131 17.11 -5.24 -22.88
N ILE A 132 16.62 -5.06 -21.65
CA ILE A 132 17.43 -4.63 -20.50
C ILE A 132 18.57 -5.60 -20.24
N LYS A 133 18.29 -6.90 -20.23
CA LYS A 133 19.31 -7.94 -20.04
C LYS A 133 20.36 -7.94 -21.16
N LYS A 134 19.95 -7.78 -22.42
CA LYS A 134 20.84 -7.77 -23.58
C LYS A 134 21.77 -6.56 -23.56
N ASN A 135 21.24 -5.39 -23.19
CA ASN A 135 21.96 -4.13 -23.23
C ASN A 135 22.64 -3.75 -21.90
N GLN A 136 22.42 -4.53 -20.84
CA GLN A 136 22.91 -4.25 -19.48
C GLN A 136 22.53 -2.83 -19.02
N SER A 137 21.33 -2.38 -19.39
CA SER A 137 20.91 -0.99 -19.23
C SER A 137 20.43 -0.64 -17.81
N ASP A 138 20.20 -1.64 -16.97
CA ASP A 138 19.73 -1.46 -15.60
C ASP A 138 20.91 -1.39 -14.63
N VAL A 139 21.10 -0.23 -13.99
CA VAL A 139 22.24 0.03 -13.11
C VAL A 139 21.87 0.22 -11.65
N SER A 140 20.63 0.55 -11.31
CA SER A 140 20.23 0.81 -9.92
C SER A 140 19.24 -0.23 -9.37
N ASN A 141 19.03 -0.26 -8.05
CA ASN A 141 17.88 -0.97 -7.49
C ASN A 141 16.69 -0.01 -7.42
N PRO A 142 15.45 -0.52 -7.35
CA PRO A 142 14.27 0.33 -7.19
C PRO A 142 14.38 1.27 -5.99
N TYR A 143 14.04 2.53 -6.15
CA TYR A 143 13.98 3.51 -5.07
C TYR A 143 12.57 3.62 -4.50
N ILE A 144 12.42 3.40 -3.18
CA ILE A 144 11.14 3.46 -2.48
C ILE A 144 11.06 4.75 -1.64
N GLU A 145 10.08 5.57 -1.93
CA GLU A 145 9.77 6.82 -1.22
C GLU A 145 8.38 6.72 -0.59
N ILE A 146 8.30 6.98 0.72
CA ILE A 146 7.04 6.93 1.48
C ILE A 146 6.66 8.37 1.81
N TYR A 147 5.45 8.76 1.46
CA TYR A 147 4.89 10.09 1.72
C TYR A 147 4.10 10.11 3.02
N SER A 148 3.36 9.03 3.29
CA SER A 148 2.56 8.88 4.51
C SER A 148 2.48 7.40 4.90
N PRO A 149 2.44 7.07 6.20
CA PRO A 149 2.76 7.95 7.32
C PRO A 149 4.26 8.25 7.41
N GLN A 150 4.63 9.23 8.25
CA GLN A 150 6.04 9.51 8.55
C GLN A 150 6.64 8.36 9.38
N ASN A 151 7.88 7.98 9.07
CA ASN A 151 8.58 6.96 9.85
C ASN A 151 8.73 7.37 11.33
N SER A 152 8.46 6.42 12.23
CA SER A 152 8.46 6.56 13.69
C SER A 152 7.38 7.51 14.24
N SER A 153 6.33 7.83 13.47
CA SER A 153 5.22 8.63 13.96
C SER A 153 4.41 7.91 15.05
N TRP A 154 3.70 8.70 15.84
CA TRP A 154 2.70 8.24 16.80
C TRP A 154 1.29 8.47 16.25
N THR A 155 0.35 7.59 16.58
CA THR A 155 -1.05 7.72 16.21
C THR A 155 -1.92 6.96 17.21
N ASN A 156 -3.16 7.40 17.36
CA ASN A 156 -4.22 6.67 18.05
C ASN A 156 -5.23 6.02 17.08
N ASP A 157 -4.94 6.05 15.77
CA ASP A 157 -5.76 5.38 14.76
C ASP A 157 -5.43 3.89 14.68
N SER A 158 -6.46 3.05 14.52
CA SER A 158 -6.31 1.61 14.28
C SER A 158 -6.12 1.24 12.80
N LEU A 159 -6.27 2.21 11.91
CA LEU A 159 -6.13 2.05 10.47
C LEU A 159 -5.38 3.24 9.88
N ILE A 160 -4.35 2.97 9.08
CA ILE A 160 -3.59 4.00 8.36
C ILE A 160 -3.63 3.75 6.86
N CYS A 161 -3.43 4.80 6.07
CA CYS A 161 -3.14 4.71 4.65
C CYS A 161 -1.62 4.90 4.45
N ILE A 162 -0.96 3.87 3.92
CA ILE A 162 0.43 3.94 3.51
C ILE A 162 0.44 4.42 2.07
N GLU A 163 1.11 5.54 1.79
CA GLU A 163 1.18 6.17 0.48
C GLU A 163 2.63 6.42 0.09
N GLY A 164 2.97 6.14 -1.15
CA GLY A 164 4.33 6.32 -1.63
C GLY A 164 4.47 6.20 -3.13
N ILE A 165 5.73 6.26 -3.56
CA ILE A 165 6.13 6.04 -4.94
C ILE A 165 7.35 5.13 -4.96
N VAL A 166 7.38 4.24 -5.95
CA VAL A 166 8.57 3.48 -6.31
C VAL A 166 9.05 3.96 -7.67
N LYS A 167 10.34 4.19 -7.80
CA LYS A 167 11.00 4.65 -9.03
C LYS A 167 12.14 3.70 -9.38
N ASP A 168 12.41 3.52 -10.66
CA ASP A 168 13.54 2.71 -11.15
C ASP A 168 14.12 3.37 -12.41
N ASP A 169 15.41 3.15 -12.71
CA ASP A 169 16.04 3.61 -13.95
C ASP A 169 15.60 2.81 -15.19
N THR A 170 14.94 1.67 -14.97
CA THR A 170 14.23 0.92 -16.02
C THR A 170 12.72 0.85 -15.76
N PHE A 171 12.23 -0.15 -15.03
CA PHE A 171 10.81 -0.35 -14.82
C PHE A 171 10.56 -1.10 -13.51
N VAL A 172 9.72 -0.53 -12.66
CA VAL A 172 9.18 -1.21 -11.48
C VAL A 172 8.21 -2.30 -11.94
N GLN A 173 8.44 -3.53 -11.49
CA GLN A 173 7.64 -4.70 -11.82
C GLN A 173 6.56 -4.99 -10.76
N SER A 174 6.93 -4.98 -9.48
CA SER A 174 6.03 -5.34 -8.38
C SER A 174 6.35 -4.55 -7.12
N ILE A 175 5.31 -4.31 -6.32
CA ILE A 175 5.41 -3.68 -4.99
C ILE A 175 4.60 -4.55 -4.03
N GLN A 176 5.18 -4.83 -2.87
CA GLN A 176 4.54 -5.53 -1.76
C GLN A 176 4.58 -4.67 -0.51
N VAL A 177 3.50 -4.71 0.27
CA VAL A 177 3.42 -4.11 1.60
C VAL A 177 2.95 -5.19 2.57
N ASP A 178 3.78 -5.54 3.56
CA ASP A 178 3.56 -6.65 4.49
C ASP A 178 3.10 -7.96 3.80
N ASN A 179 3.85 -8.37 2.78
CA ASN A 179 3.60 -9.55 1.95
C ASN A 179 2.30 -9.51 1.13
N LYS A 180 1.62 -8.37 1.03
CA LYS A 180 0.47 -8.18 0.13
C LYS A 180 0.91 -7.44 -1.13
N ASP A 181 0.62 -8.02 -2.28
CA ASP A 181 0.91 -7.40 -3.58
C ASP A 181 0.01 -6.18 -3.83
N ILE A 182 0.63 -5.08 -4.26
CA ILE A 182 -0.08 -3.95 -4.84
C ILE A 182 -0.39 -4.26 -6.31
N TYR A 183 -1.66 -4.06 -6.70
CA TYR A 183 -2.04 -4.22 -8.09
C TYR A 183 -1.34 -3.20 -8.98
N ILE A 184 -0.55 -3.70 -9.92
CA ILE A 184 0.14 -2.91 -10.94
C ILE A 184 -0.36 -3.40 -12.29
N ASP A 185 -1.04 -2.51 -13.02
CA ASP A 185 -1.60 -2.83 -14.32
C ASP A 185 -0.50 -3.03 -15.39
N GLN A 186 0.56 -2.23 -15.33
CA GLN A 186 1.71 -2.31 -16.24
C GLN A 186 2.97 -1.79 -15.54
N SER A 187 4.11 -2.43 -15.81
CA SER A 187 5.40 -1.96 -15.29
C SER A 187 5.73 -0.60 -15.85
N ASN A 188 6.22 0.29 -15.00
CA ASN A 188 6.52 1.68 -15.35
C ASN A 188 7.77 2.13 -14.58
N GLU A 189 8.49 3.13 -15.09
CA GLU A 189 9.63 3.76 -14.39
C GLU A 189 9.22 4.32 -13.02
N ARG A 190 7.96 4.71 -12.87
CA ARG A 190 7.41 5.28 -11.64
C ARG A 190 6.02 4.74 -11.35
N ILE A 191 5.83 4.18 -10.16
CA ILE A 191 4.55 3.63 -9.71
C ILE A 191 4.20 4.24 -8.35
N ARG A 192 3.09 4.98 -8.31
CA ARG A 192 2.47 5.39 -7.06
C ARG A 192 1.67 4.23 -6.50
N PHE A 193 1.70 4.06 -5.19
CA PHE A 193 0.90 3.08 -4.50
C PHE A 193 0.25 3.69 -3.26
N ASN A 194 -0.89 3.12 -2.89
CA ASN A 194 -1.46 3.30 -1.57
C ASN A 194 -2.00 1.98 -1.05
N MET A 195 -2.06 1.84 0.28
CA MET A 195 -2.64 0.66 0.91
C MET A 195 -3.11 0.98 2.33
N GLN A 196 -4.32 0.53 2.65
CA GLN A 196 -4.82 0.56 4.01
C GLN A 196 -4.21 -0.58 4.84
N LYS A 197 -3.71 -0.24 6.04
CA LYS A 197 -3.12 -1.18 6.98
C LYS A 197 -3.73 -1.00 8.36
N THR A 198 -4.21 -2.10 8.92
CA THR A 198 -4.62 -2.17 10.33
C THR A 198 -3.39 -2.22 11.22
N LEU A 199 -3.43 -1.47 12.32
CA LEU A 199 -2.36 -1.43 13.31
C LEU A 199 -2.80 -2.13 14.60
N ILE A 200 -1.81 -2.56 15.38
CA ILE A 200 -2.00 -3.07 16.74
C ILE A 200 -1.41 -2.07 17.74
N GLU A 201 -1.86 -2.14 19.00
CA GLU A 201 -1.27 -1.33 20.09
C GLU A 201 0.25 -1.50 20.16
N GLY A 202 0.97 -0.41 20.38
CA GLY A 202 2.43 -0.39 20.44
C GLY A 202 3.11 -0.33 19.07
N LYS A 203 4.27 -0.98 18.95
CA LYS A 203 5.17 -0.82 17.80
C LYS A 203 4.75 -1.71 16.62
N ASN A 204 4.43 -1.07 15.49
CA ASN A 204 4.15 -1.72 14.21
C ASN A 204 5.33 -1.49 13.25
N ILE A 205 5.92 -2.57 12.73
CA ILE A 205 6.94 -2.49 11.68
C ILE A 205 6.29 -2.93 10.38
N ILE A 206 6.30 -2.05 9.39
CA ILE A 206 5.67 -2.26 8.08
C ILE A 206 6.78 -2.36 7.05
N SER A 207 6.80 -3.45 6.27
CA SER A 207 7.80 -3.70 5.24
C SER A 207 7.26 -3.45 3.84
N ILE A 208 7.94 -2.62 3.08
CA ILE A 208 7.67 -2.36 1.67
C ILE A 208 8.80 -2.98 0.84
N ILE A 209 8.45 -3.89 -0.06
CA ILE A 209 9.40 -4.57 -0.95
C ILE A 209 9.05 -4.19 -2.39
N ALA A 210 10.05 -3.82 -3.19
CA ALA A 210 9.87 -3.54 -4.60
C ALA A 210 10.87 -4.33 -5.44
N HIS A 211 10.43 -4.76 -6.62
CA HIS A 211 11.27 -5.38 -7.64
C HIS A 211 11.16 -4.63 -8.96
N ASP A 212 12.26 -4.53 -9.69
CA ASP A 212 12.28 -4.10 -11.10
C ASP A 212 12.08 -5.30 -12.07
N LEU A 213 12.01 -5.01 -13.37
CA LEU A 213 11.89 -6.04 -14.41
C LEU A 213 13.12 -6.96 -14.54
N SER A 214 14.31 -6.48 -14.19
CA SER A 214 15.54 -7.29 -14.19
C SER A 214 15.58 -8.28 -13.04
N GLY A 215 14.84 -8.00 -11.97
CA GLY A 215 14.74 -8.78 -10.75
C GLY A 215 15.56 -8.23 -9.59
N LYS A 216 16.13 -7.01 -9.65
CA LYS A 216 16.74 -6.41 -8.45
C LYS A 216 15.66 -5.97 -7.48
N GLN A 217 16.05 -5.78 -6.23
CA GLN A 217 15.13 -5.63 -5.12
C GLN A 217 15.57 -4.51 -4.19
N SER A 218 14.58 -3.79 -3.67
CA SER A 218 14.74 -2.90 -2.52
C SER A 218 13.72 -3.21 -1.44
N ILE A 219 14.14 -3.04 -0.18
CA ILE A 219 13.29 -3.18 1.00
C ILE A 219 13.34 -1.88 1.78
N LYS A 220 12.18 -1.36 2.19
CA LYS A 220 12.06 -0.21 3.09
C LYS A 220 11.11 -0.54 4.22
N ASN A 221 11.60 -0.39 5.45
CA ASN A 221 10.79 -0.58 6.65
C ASN A 221 10.44 0.78 7.25
N ILE A 222 9.17 0.97 7.62
CA ILE A 222 8.73 2.09 8.45
C ILE A 222 8.18 1.56 9.76
N THR A 223 8.37 2.32 10.84
CA THR A 223 7.83 2.02 12.16
C THR A 223 6.71 2.99 12.48
N ILE A 224 5.58 2.50 12.97
CA ILE A 224 4.48 3.30 13.48
C ILE A 224 4.19 2.87 14.91
N ASN A 225 4.15 3.83 15.82
CA ASN A 225 3.84 3.58 17.21
C ASN A 225 2.37 3.95 17.45
N VAL A 226 1.62 3.01 17.98
CA VAL A 226 0.22 3.19 18.33
C VAL A 226 0.11 3.32 19.84
N ASP A 227 -0.66 4.31 20.27
CA ASP A 227 -1.11 4.47 21.65
C ASP A 227 -2.60 4.81 21.62
N TYR A 228 -3.45 3.90 22.13
CA TYR A 228 -4.89 4.15 22.26
C TYR A 228 -5.29 4.80 23.59
N ILE A 229 -4.33 5.05 24.47
CA ILE A 229 -4.56 5.46 25.85
C ILE A 229 -4.18 6.93 26.02
N GLY A 230 -5.09 7.73 26.57
CA GLY A 230 -4.80 9.14 26.86
C GLY A 230 -4.00 9.37 28.14
N PRO A 231 -3.45 10.59 28.31
CA PRO A 231 -2.71 10.96 29.52
C PRO A 231 -3.53 10.73 30.78
N SER A 232 -2.87 10.27 31.84
CA SER A 232 -3.44 10.23 33.19
C SER A 232 -3.23 11.57 33.91
N ILE A 233 -4.27 12.13 34.51
CA ILE A 233 -4.20 13.37 35.31
C ILE A 233 -4.37 13.00 36.78
N HIS A 234 -3.34 13.24 37.58
CA HIS A 234 -3.34 13.01 39.02
C HIS A 234 -3.35 14.33 39.79
N ILE A 235 -4.33 14.51 40.67
CA ILE A 235 -4.37 15.64 41.60
C ILE A 235 -3.90 15.15 42.96
N GLU A 236 -2.75 15.67 43.39
CA GLU A 236 -2.10 15.29 44.64
C GLU A 236 -2.72 16.01 45.82
N ASN A 237 -2.98 17.32 45.67
CA ASN A 237 -3.51 18.15 46.74
C ASN A 237 -4.20 19.40 46.20
N ILE A 238 -5.30 19.77 46.86
CA ILE A 238 -5.98 21.04 46.67
C ILE A 238 -6.12 21.70 48.03
N GLN A 239 -5.57 22.90 48.18
CA GLN A 239 -5.61 23.66 49.42
C GLN A 239 -6.22 25.05 49.18
N LYS A 240 -7.24 25.39 49.96
CA LYS A 240 -7.82 26.74 50.02
C LYS A 240 -7.17 27.53 51.15
N THR A 241 -6.71 28.74 50.87
CA THR A 241 -6.27 29.73 51.85
C THR A 241 -7.29 30.87 51.93
N GLN A 242 -7.03 31.90 52.73
CA GLN A 242 -7.91 33.07 52.84
C GLN A 242 -8.05 33.84 51.50
N SER A 243 -7.05 33.78 50.62
CA SER A 243 -7.00 34.59 49.39
C SER A 243 -6.76 33.79 48.11
N GLU A 244 -6.29 32.54 48.22
CA GLU A 244 -5.89 31.72 47.09
C GLU A 244 -6.42 30.28 47.19
N LEU A 245 -6.56 29.65 46.03
CA LEU A 245 -6.67 28.21 45.86
C LEU A 245 -5.38 27.68 45.24
N ILE A 246 -4.75 26.69 45.88
CA ILE A 246 -3.52 26.07 45.43
C ILE A 246 -3.82 24.64 44.99
N CYS A 247 -3.63 24.34 43.71
CA CYS A 247 -3.78 23.00 43.15
C CYS A 247 -2.41 22.44 42.77
N LYS A 248 -2.10 21.24 43.25
CA LYS A 248 -0.87 20.50 42.95
C LYS A 248 -1.23 19.17 42.30
N GLY A 249 -0.56 18.84 41.22
CA GLY A 249 -0.80 17.59 40.50
C GLY A 249 0.30 17.24 39.53
N SER A 250 0.16 16.08 38.93
CA SER A 250 1.04 15.51 37.93
C SER A 250 0.22 14.89 36.80
N ILE A 251 0.75 14.94 35.59
CA ILE A 251 0.15 14.33 34.40
C ILE A 251 1.18 13.38 33.84
N PHE A 252 0.78 12.14 33.55
CA PHE A 252 1.68 11.10 33.04
C PHE A 252 1.13 10.45 31.77
N ASP A 253 2.01 10.27 30.80
CA ASP A 253 1.73 9.56 29.55
C ASP A 253 2.98 8.82 29.05
N ASN A 254 2.83 7.59 28.57
CA ASN A 254 3.98 6.79 28.15
C ASN A 254 4.46 7.11 26.73
N SER A 255 3.57 7.52 25.81
CA SER A 255 3.95 8.05 24.51
C SER A 255 4.63 9.41 24.66
N GLY A 256 4.14 10.23 25.59
CA GLY A 256 4.70 11.53 25.96
C GLY A 256 3.69 12.65 25.76
N ILE A 257 3.79 13.68 26.60
CA ILE A 257 2.79 14.76 26.66
C ILE A 257 3.21 15.89 25.72
N VAL A 258 2.33 16.24 24.77
CA VAL A 258 2.54 17.36 23.85
C VAL A 258 2.12 18.67 24.48
N LYS A 259 0.90 18.70 25.05
CA LYS A 259 0.29 19.93 25.55
C LYS A 259 -0.55 19.67 26.80
N VAL A 260 -0.46 20.60 27.75
CA VAL A 260 -1.33 20.66 28.93
C VAL A 260 -1.98 22.05 28.97
N THR A 261 -3.28 22.11 29.20
CA THR A 261 -4.03 23.36 29.40
C THR A 261 -4.64 23.34 30.78
N ILE A 262 -4.40 24.39 31.59
CA ILE A 262 -5.00 24.55 32.92
C ILE A 262 -5.70 25.91 32.97
N ASN A 263 -7.02 25.93 33.10
CA ASN A 263 -7.85 27.15 33.07
C ASN A 263 -7.43 28.11 31.94
N GLU A 264 -7.48 27.62 30.70
CA GLU A 264 -7.13 28.35 29.46
C GLU A 264 -5.64 28.67 29.29
N VAL A 265 -4.78 28.44 30.30
CA VAL A 265 -3.34 28.63 30.18
C VAL A 265 -2.69 27.38 29.60
N GLU A 266 -2.11 27.51 28.42
CA GLU A 266 -1.41 26.41 27.74
C GLU A 266 0.06 26.26 28.18
N HIS A 267 0.50 25.01 28.22
CA HIS A 267 1.85 24.57 28.54
C HIS A 267 2.31 23.53 27.51
N ILE A 268 3.31 23.89 26.71
CA ILE A 268 3.95 22.96 25.77
C ILE A 268 4.90 22.07 26.56
N CYS A 269 4.72 20.76 26.46
CA CYS A 269 5.41 19.79 27.31
C CYS A 269 6.55 19.05 26.59
N SER A 270 6.78 19.33 25.30
CA SER A 270 7.89 18.79 24.48
C SER A 270 8.07 17.27 24.64
N ASN A 271 6.96 16.54 24.67
CA ASN A 271 6.90 15.07 24.72
C ASN A 271 7.47 14.46 26.01
N LYS A 272 7.51 15.22 27.11
CA LYS A 272 7.87 14.68 28.42
C LYS A 272 6.82 13.66 28.87
N LYS A 273 7.27 12.55 29.44
CA LYS A 273 6.37 11.53 30.01
C LYS A 273 5.64 11.96 31.28
N ASN A 274 6.15 12.99 31.96
CA ASN A 274 5.56 13.52 33.18
C ASN A 274 5.57 15.05 33.15
N PHE A 275 4.46 15.64 33.59
CA PHE A 275 4.30 17.07 33.79
C PHE A 275 3.72 17.34 35.18
N SER A 276 4.55 17.85 36.09
CA SER A 276 4.13 18.30 37.43
C SER A 276 3.77 19.78 37.41
N PHE A 277 2.71 20.17 38.13
CA PHE A 277 2.28 21.56 38.22
C PHE A 277 1.87 21.97 39.64
N ILE A 278 2.06 23.27 39.90
CA ILE A 278 1.50 23.97 41.05
C ILE A 278 0.83 25.23 40.51
N LYS A 279 -0.49 25.33 40.66
CA LYS A 279 -1.26 26.49 40.20
C LYS A 279 -1.96 27.17 41.36
N ARG A 280 -1.93 28.50 41.33
CA ARG A 280 -2.52 29.39 42.34
C ARG A 280 -3.61 30.22 41.67
N PHE A 281 -4.79 30.22 42.25
CA PHE A 281 -5.94 30.97 41.76
C PHE A 281 -6.41 31.94 42.83
N SER A 282 -6.57 33.21 42.49
CA SER A 282 -7.11 34.19 43.43
C SER A 282 -8.59 33.96 43.64
N LEU A 283 -9.04 33.81 44.89
CA LEU A 283 -10.46 33.67 45.24
C LEU A 283 -11.25 34.97 45.00
N LYS A 284 -10.59 36.10 44.74
CA LYS A 284 -11.24 37.35 44.30
C LYS A 284 -11.77 37.26 42.87
N LYS A 285 -11.18 36.39 42.05
CA LYS A 285 -11.72 36.00 40.75
C LYS A 285 -12.70 34.85 41.02
N ASN A 286 -13.89 34.92 40.45
CA ASN A 286 -14.97 33.98 40.72
C ASN A 286 -14.67 32.61 40.08
N VAL A 287 -13.72 31.85 40.65
CA VAL A 287 -13.27 30.56 40.13
C VAL A 287 -14.14 29.45 40.74
N PHE A 288 -15.00 28.86 39.90
CA PHE A 288 -15.91 27.78 40.30
C PHE A 288 -15.40 26.38 39.96
N SER A 289 -14.37 26.27 39.11
CA SER A 289 -13.75 24.99 38.79
C SER A 289 -12.31 25.15 38.28
N ILE A 290 -11.57 24.05 38.27
CA ILE A 290 -10.28 23.92 37.61
C ILE A 290 -10.48 22.95 36.45
N ASP A 291 -10.31 23.46 35.23
CA ASP A 291 -10.27 22.71 34.00
C ASP A 291 -8.84 22.37 33.66
N ILE A 292 -8.56 21.08 33.53
CA ILE A 292 -7.28 20.56 33.07
C ILE A 292 -7.54 19.71 31.83
N SER A 293 -6.79 19.93 30.77
CA SER A 293 -6.77 19.01 29.64
C SER A 293 -5.34 18.72 29.20
N ALA A 294 -5.04 17.48 28.88
CA ALA A 294 -3.75 17.05 28.36
C ALA A 294 -3.93 16.32 27.04
N ILE A 295 -2.98 16.53 26.12
CA ILE A 295 -2.88 15.87 24.83
C ILE A 295 -1.51 15.21 24.73
N ASP A 296 -1.48 13.93 24.36
CA ASP A 296 -0.26 13.16 24.17
C ASP A 296 0.32 13.27 22.74
N LEU A 297 1.34 12.46 22.45
CA LEU A 297 2.00 12.38 21.16
C LEU A 297 1.17 11.66 20.08
N ALA A 298 0.31 10.73 20.48
CA ALA A 298 -0.56 9.97 19.58
C ALA A 298 -1.85 10.75 19.22
N GLY A 299 -2.14 11.84 19.91
CA GLY A 299 -3.33 12.68 19.73
C GLY A 299 -4.46 12.37 20.72
N ASN A 300 -4.25 11.46 21.68
CA ASN A 300 -5.21 11.18 22.73
C ASN A 300 -5.34 12.36 23.68
N LYS A 301 -6.56 12.59 24.15
CA LYS A 301 -6.91 13.68 25.05
C LYS A 301 -7.58 13.15 26.30
N THR A 302 -7.15 13.68 27.44
CA THR A 302 -7.82 13.52 28.73
C THR A 302 -8.15 14.90 29.29
N SER A 303 -9.38 15.08 29.76
CA SER A 303 -9.82 16.31 30.43
C SER A 303 -10.38 16.00 31.81
N ALA A 304 -10.18 16.91 32.76
CA ALA A 304 -10.74 16.86 34.10
C ALA A 304 -11.27 18.25 34.47
N ASN A 305 -12.53 18.31 34.93
CA ASN A 305 -13.12 19.50 35.55
C ASN A 305 -13.28 19.24 37.05
N ILE A 306 -12.63 20.05 37.87
CA ILE A 306 -12.65 19.91 39.32
C ILE A 306 -13.49 21.05 39.88
N PRO A 307 -14.75 20.82 40.30
CA PRO A 307 -15.59 21.88 40.84
C PRO A 307 -15.13 22.33 42.23
N PHE A 308 -15.23 23.63 42.50
CA PHE A 308 -15.04 24.25 43.80
C PHE A 308 -16.38 24.72 44.35
N PHE A 309 -16.82 24.09 45.43
CA PHE A 309 -17.97 24.55 46.21
C PHE A 309 -17.48 25.52 47.31
N PRO A 310 -17.98 26.77 47.35
CA PRO A 310 -17.51 27.81 48.27
C PRO A 310 -17.53 27.42 49.76
N ASP A 311 -18.46 26.54 50.14
CA ASP A 311 -18.81 26.24 51.54
C ASP A 311 -18.06 25.07 52.17
N ASN A 312 -17.22 24.36 51.40
CA ASN A 312 -16.45 23.26 51.96
C ASN A 312 -15.11 23.76 52.52
N ASN A 313 -15.03 23.87 53.86
CA ASN A 313 -13.78 23.95 54.63
C ASN A 313 -12.95 22.64 54.55
N THR A 314 -12.93 21.98 53.39
CA THR A 314 -12.23 20.71 53.23
C THR A 314 -10.83 20.95 52.68
N SER A 315 -9.84 20.84 53.56
CA SER A 315 -8.54 20.28 53.18
C SER A 315 -8.78 18.83 52.77
N SER A 316 -9.23 18.62 51.53
CA SER A 316 -9.46 17.27 51.05
C SER A 316 -8.11 16.66 50.66
N LYS A 317 -7.57 15.76 51.49
CA LYS A 317 -6.54 14.79 51.09
C LYS A 317 -7.07 13.77 50.05
N LYS A 318 -7.96 14.18 49.15
CA LYS A 318 -8.56 13.33 48.13
C LYS A 318 -7.66 13.36 46.90
N LYS A 319 -7.01 12.23 46.63
CA LYS A 319 -6.32 12.00 45.37
C LYS A 319 -7.36 11.81 44.28
N LEU A 320 -7.36 12.68 43.27
CA LEU A 320 -8.24 12.56 42.10
C LEU A 320 -7.42 12.00 40.93
N LEU A 321 -8.01 11.10 40.16
CA LEU A 321 -7.44 10.54 38.95
C LEU A 321 -8.45 10.70 37.81
N ALA A 322 -8.01 11.23 36.68
CA ALA A 322 -8.74 11.15 35.42
C ALA A 322 -7.89 10.40 34.38
N TYR A 323 -8.54 9.55 33.60
CA TYR A 323 -7.91 8.69 32.62
C TYR A 323 -8.90 8.38 31.50
N ASN A 324 -8.40 8.26 30.27
CA ASN A 324 -9.18 7.92 29.10
C ASN A 324 -8.63 6.61 28.50
N GLY A 325 -9.33 5.50 28.73
CA GLY A 325 -9.02 4.21 28.13
C GLY A 325 -10.29 3.55 27.58
N ASN A 326 -10.14 2.76 26.52
CA ASN A 326 -11.23 1.98 25.92
C ASN A 326 -11.76 0.94 26.92
N SER A 327 -12.70 1.33 27.77
CA SER A 327 -13.67 0.42 28.39
C SER A 327 -15.01 0.67 27.71
N GLU A 328 -15.71 -0.40 27.32
CA GLU A 328 -17.03 -0.44 26.66
C GLU A 328 -18.20 0.19 27.47
N ILE A 329 -17.90 1.12 28.38
CA ILE A 329 -18.86 1.85 29.19
C ILE A 329 -18.75 3.31 28.76
N ASN A 330 -19.75 3.78 28.03
CA ASN A 330 -20.15 5.17 27.79
C ASN A 330 -19.19 6.22 28.39
N ASN A 331 -18.59 7.08 27.56
CA ASN A 331 -17.93 8.38 27.90
C ASN A 331 -18.30 8.96 29.29
N MET A 332 -17.79 8.36 30.36
CA MET A 332 -18.04 8.75 31.74
C MET A 332 -16.68 8.91 32.39
N MET A 333 -16.44 10.12 32.85
CA MET A 333 -15.42 10.42 33.85
C MET A 333 -15.59 9.49 35.05
N ILE A 334 -14.70 8.52 35.22
CA ILE A 334 -14.57 7.82 36.50
C ILE A 334 -13.69 8.69 37.38
N PHE A 335 -14.32 9.55 38.21
CA PHE A 335 -13.65 10.08 39.40
C PHE A 335 -13.46 8.93 40.39
N ALA A 336 -12.38 8.17 40.26
CA ALA A 336 -12.04 7.16 41.25
C ALA A 336 -11.48 7.86 42.50
N LEU A 337 -12.23 7.83 43.60
CA LEU A 337 -11.73 8.14 44.94
C LEU A 337 -10.74 7.03 45.34
N THR A 338 -9.45 7.24 45.12
CA THR A 338 -8.44 6.22 45.44
C THR A 338 -7.98 6.39 46.90
N ASN A 339 -8.60 5.63 47.80
CA ASN A 339 -7.99 5.36 49.11
C ASN A 339 -7.09 4.12 48.94
N ASN A 340 -5.77 4.33 48.99
CA ASN A 340 -4.69 3.33 49.01
C ASN A 340 -4.45 2.52 47.72
N ILE A 341 -3.45 2.96 46.93
CA ILE A 341 -2.64 2.06 46.10
C ILE A 341 -1.28 1.93 46.79
N SER A 342 -1.23 1.05 47.78
CA SER A 342 -0.01 0.44 48.30
C SER A 342 -0.33 -0.98 48.75
N GLN A 343 -0.84 -1.79 47.83
CA GLN A 343 -0.65 -3.23 47.93
C GLN A 343 -0.02 -3.66 46.61
N ASN A 344 1.20 -4.17 46.71
CA ASN A 344 1.82 -4.92 45.64
C ASN A 344 0.95 -6.16 45.41
N ASP A 345 0.22 -6.20 44.30
CA ASP A 345 -0.42 -7.41 43.83
C ASP A 345 0.68 -8.39 43.36
N ASN A 346 1.14 -9.22 44.29
CA ASN A 346 2.08 -10.31 44.04
C ASN A 346 1.38 -11.60 43.58
N LYS A 347 0.13 -11.53 43.08
CA LYS A 347 -0.55 -12.70 42.50
C LYS A 347 -1.33 -12.34 41.25
N SER A 348 -1.13 -13.14 40.21
CA SER A 348 -1.92 -13.10 38.98
C SER A 348 -3.41 -13.36 39.29
N PRO A 349 -4.35 -12.72 38.58
CA PRO A 349 -5.78 -12.89 38.82
C PRO A 349 -6.23 -14.31 38.47
N GLU A 350 -7.03 -14.89 39.35
CA GLU A 350 -7.67 -16.20 39.19
C GLU A 350 -8.96 -16.06 38.36
N ILE A 351 -9.06 -16.81 37.25
CA ILE A 351 -10.28 -16.85 36.42
C ILE A 351 -11.25 -17.86 37.02
N ILE A 352 -12.35 -17.39 37.63
CA ILE A 352 -13.45 -18.26 38.06
C ILE A 352 -14.51 -18.26 36.96
N LEU A 353 -14.55 -19.34 36.18
CA LEU A 353 -15.67 -19.63 35.28
C LEU A 353 -16.87 -20.11 36.11
N LYS A 354 -17.90 -19.27 36.25
CA LYS A 354 -19.22 -19.74 36.71
C LYS A 354 -19.89 -20.49 35.56
N LYS A 355 -20.20 -21.76 35.81
CA LYS A 355 -20.96 -22.63 34.91
C LYS A 355 -22.45 -22.25 34.98
N ILE A 356 -22.96 -21.91 33.79
CA ILE A 356 -24.37 -21.78 33.31
C ILE A 356 -25.20 -20.72 34.01
#